data_AF-A0A534M712-F1
#
_entry.id   AF-A0A534M712-F1
#
_cell.length_a   1.000
_cell.length_b   1.000
_cell.length_c   1.000
_cell.angle_alpha   90.00
_cell.angle_beta   90.00
_cell.angle_gamma   90.00
#
_symmetry.space_group_name_H-M   'P 1'
#
loop_
_entity.id
_entity.type
_entity.pdbx_description
1 polymer ?
#
loop_
_entity_poly.entity_id
_entity_poly.type
_entity_poly.pdbx_seq_one_letter_code
_entity_poly.pdbx_strand_id
1 'polypeptide(L)'
;MSAAPDPAGTGWTRRASGSAVLLFFVLSGGLWLGSVLSWQLGQPEFVVVLLALAAFFPLAWLAVGMRTRPVWALQVREEPTRVADAVREAVRDRHPTPASPVDVGRGGLFRGCNPILRVEEPLCFIGIFRSPVDASTTVLLFPRSKNRESVDRLRAAIRAGVGPSR
;
A
#
# COMPACT_ATOMS: atom_id res chain seq x y z
N MET A 1 11.39 -27.12 -3.77
CA MET A 1 10.95 -26.52 -5.06
C MET A 1 11.02 -25.01 -4.90
N SER A 2 12.07 -24.41 -5.47
CA SER A 2 12.33 -22.97 -5.35
C SER A 2 11.35 -22.21 -6.23
N ALA A 3 10.59 -21.28 -5.63
CA ALA A 3 9.71 -20.38 -6.37
C ALA A 3 10.55 -19.56 -7.36
N ALA A 4 10.14 -19.55 -8.63
CA ALA A 4 10.76 -18.74 -9.66
C ALA A 4 10.78 -17.26 -9.22
N PRO A 5 11.88 -16.52 -9.45
CA PRO A 5 11.94 -15.11 -9.14
C PRO A 5 10.90 -14.36 -9.99
N ASP A 6 10.00 -13.67 -9.31
CA ASP A 6 8.94 -12.87 -9.91
C ASP A 6 9.57 -11.83 -10.87
N PRO A 7 9.27 -11.83 -12.19
CA PRO A 7 9.91 -10.92 -13.15
C PRO A 7 9.59 -9.43 -12.88
N ALA A 8 8.69 -9.13 -11.95
CA ALA A 8 8.39 -7.79 -11.42
C ALA A 8 9.23 -7.39 -10.17
N GLY A 9 10.13 -8.25 -9.70
CA GLY A 9 10.53 -8.33 -8.28
C GLY A 9 11.67 -7.44 -7.77
N THR A 10 12.56 -6.90 -8.59
CA THR A 10 13.78 -6.22 -8.06
C THR A 10 13.61 -4.74 -7.65
N GLY A 11 12.42 -4.28 -7.21
CA GLY A 11 12.27 -2.87 -6.79
C GLY A 11 10.90 -2.46 -6.23
N TRP A 12 9.83 -3.16 -6.61
CA TRP A 12 8.50 -2.90 -6.05
C TRP A 12 8.32 -3.63 -4.71
N THR A 13 8.01 -2.87 -3.66
CA THR A 13 7.70 -3.39 -2.33
C THR A 13 6.21 -3.30 -2.05
N ARG A 14 5.64 -4.30 -1.37
CA ARG A 14 4.26 -4.21 -0.85
C ARG A 14 4.27 -3.42 0.45
N ARG A 15 3.32 -2.50 0.60
CA ARG A 15 3.13 -1.69 1.80
C ARG A 15 1.72 -1.91 2.35
N ALA A 16 1.61 -1.92 3.67
CA ALA A 16 0.32 -1.76 4.32
C ALA A 16 -0.10 -0.28 4.23
N SER A 17 -1.38 -0.02 3.95
CA SER A 17 -1.90 1.35 4.09
C SER A 17 -1.84 1.77 5.55
N GLY A 18 -1.47 3.02 5.84
CA GLY A 18 -1.40 3.54 7.21
C GLY A 18 -2.71 3.34 7.99
N SER A 19 -3.87 3.45 7.33
CA SER A 19 -5.18 3.14 7.93
C SER A 19 -5.33 1.70 8.40
N ALA A 20 -4.69 0.74 7.72
CA ALA A 20 -4.72 -0.67 8.12
C ALA A 20 -3.83 -0.92 9.33
N VAL A 21 -2.69 -0.23 9.42
CA VAL A 21 -1.82 -0.28 10.60
C VAL A 21 -2.53 0.34 11.81
N LEU A 22 -3.20 1.49 11.63
CA LEU A 22 -3.99 2.11 12.70
C LEU A 22 -5.11 1.18 13.18
N LEU A 23 -5.86 0.55 12.27
CA LEU A 23 -6.92 -0.37 12.68
C LEU A 23 -6.37 -1.61 13.40
N PHE A 24 -5.21 -2.12 12.99
CA PHE A 24 -4.53 -3.19 13.70
C PHE A 24 -4.26 -2.82 15.16
N PHE A 25 -3.74 -1.61 15.41
CA PHE A 25 -3.50 -1.12 16.77
C PHE A 25 -4.80 -0.94 17.56
N VAL A 26 -5.84 -0.37 16.94
CA VAL A 26 -7.15 -0.19 17.58
C VAL A 26 -7.77 -1.53 17.98
N LEU A 27 -7.75 -2.53 17.08
CA LEU A 27 -8.27 -3.87 17.37
C LEU A 27 -7.47 -4.58 18.46
N SER A 28 -6.14 -4.52 18.37
CA SER A 28 -5.25 -5.15 19.36
C SER A 28 -5.43 -4.51 20.74
N GLY A 29 -5.44 -3.17 20.79
CA GLY A 29 -5.65 -2.41 22.02
C GLY A 29 -7.03 -2.63 22.62
N GLY A 30 -8.08 -2.67 21.79
CA GLY A 30 -9.45 -2.93 22.25
C GLY A 30 -9.63 -4.33 22.84
N LEU A 31 -9.10 -5.36 22.18
CA LEU A 31 -9.16 -6.74 22.67
C LEU A 31 -8.34 -6.92 23.96
N TRP A 32 -7.16 -6.31 24.03
CA TRP A 32 -6.34 -6.32 25.23
C TRP A 32 -7.02 -5.60 26.40
N LEU A 33 -7.59 -4.42 26.16
CA LEU A 33 -8.34 -3.69 27.18
C LEU A 33 -9.56 -4.48 27.66
N GLY A 34 -10.28 -5.13 26.74
CA GLY A 34 -11.37 -6.05 27.07
C GLY A 34 -10.90 -7.18 28.00
N SER A 35 -9.74 -7.78 27.71
CA SER A 35 -9.15 -8.82 28.56
C SER A 35 -8.86 -8.32 29.97
N VAL A 36 -8.32 -7.11 30.12
CA VAL A 36 -8.05 -6.51 31.45
C VAL A 36 -9.36 -6.26 32.20
N LEU A 37 -10.39 -5.75 31.53
CA LEU A 37 -11.70 -5.51 32.14
C LEU A 37 -12.39 -6.82 32.56
N SER A 38 -12.34 -7.87 31.73
CA SER A 38 -12.88 -9.19 32.07
C SER A 38 -12.20 -9.79 33.30
N TRP A 39 -10.88 -9.59 33.44
CA TRP A 39 -10.16 -10.00 34.65
C TRP A 39 -10.67 -9.27 35.90
N GLN A 40 -10.82 -7.94 35.83
CA GLN A 40 -11.34 -7.13 36.94
C GLN A 40 -12.77 -7.50 37.33
N LEU A 41 -13.58 -7.96 36.39
CA LEU A 41 -14.95 -8.43 36.61
C LEU A 41 -15.03 -9.90 37.08
N GLY A 42 -13.90 -10.57 37.33
CA GLY A 42 -13.87 -11.95 37.79
C GLY A 42 -14.34 -12.95 36.72
N GLN A 43 -14.15 -12.63 35.43
CA GLN A 43 -14.60 -13.43 34.30
C GLN A 43 -13.41 -14.07 33.55
N PRO A 44 -12.77 -15.12 34.12
CA PRO A 44 -11.53 -15.69 33.57
C PRO A 44 -11.72 -16.36 32.20
N GLU A 45 -12.90 -16.91 31.91
CA GLU A 45 -13.16 -17.52 30.60
C GLU A 45 -13.08 -16.50 29.46
N PHE A 46 -13.60 -15.29 29.68
CA PHE A 46 -13.53 -14.21 28.71
C PHE A 46 -12.11 -13.67 28.53
N VAL A 47 -11.28 -13.69 29.56
CA VAL A 47 -9.85 -13.32 29.48
C VAL A 47 -9.14 -14.23 28.47
N VAL A 48 -9.31 -15.55 28.59
CA VAL A 48 -8.67 -16.52 27.69
C VAL A 48 -9.14 -16.33 26.26
N VAL A 49 -10.45 -16.18 26.05
CA VAL A 49 -11.03 -15.97 24.71
C VAL A 49 -10.53 -14.66 24.08
N LEU A 50 -10.51 -13.55 24.83
CA LEU A 50 -10.07 -12.26 24.32
C LEU A 50 -8.58 -12.23 24.02
N LEU A 51 -7.73 -12.89 24.82
CA LEU A 51 -6.31 -13.04 24.53
C LEU A 51 -6.08 -13.88 23.27
N ALA A 52 -6.80 -14.98 23.11
CA ALA A 52 -6.71 -15.81 21.90
C ALA A 52 -7.12 -15.01 20.65
N LEU A 53 -8.21 -14.23 20.74
CA LEU A 53 -8.64 -13.34 19.66
C LEU A 53 -7.61 -12.23 19.39
N ALA A 54 -7.03 -11.62 20.42
CA ALA A 54 -6.02 -10.56 20.28
C ALA A 54 -4.77 -11.06 19.56
N ALA A 55 -4.37 -12.32 19.80
CA ALA A 55 -3.22 -12.93 19.15
C ALA A 55 -3.46 -13.22 17.66
N PHE A 56 -4.69 -13.59 17.27
CA PHE A 56 -4.95 -14.09 15.91
C PHE A 56 -5.68 -13.08 15.02
N PHE A 57 -6.77 -12.47 15.51
CA PHE A 57 -7.69 -11.71 14.68
C PHE A 57 -7.05 -10.47 14.02
N PRO A 58 -6.30 -9.62 14.73
CA PRO A 58 -5.66 -8.46 14.11
C PRO A 58 -4.64 -8.86 13.03
N LEU A 59 -3.87 -9.93 13.26
CA LEU A 59 -2.87 -10.44 12.32
C LEU A 59 -3.51 -11.05 11.08
N ALA A 60 -4.51 -11.92 11.26
CA ALA A 60 -5.24 -12.54 10.16
C ALA A 60 -5.93 -11.47 9.30
N TRP A 61 -6.58 -10.50 9.94
CA TRP A 61 -7.20 -9.37 9.26
C TRP A 61 -6.18 -8.55 8.44
N LEU A 62 -5.04 -8.21 9.03
CA LEU A 62 -3.99 -7.45 8.35
C LEU A 62 -3.41 -8.22 7.15
N ALA A 63 -3.15 -9.52 7.32
CA ALA A 63 -2.65 -10.39 6.26
C ALA A 63 -3.63 -10.49 5.09
N VAL A 64 -4.92 -10.68 5.37
CA VAL A 64 -5.99 -10.68 4.35
C VAL A 64 -6.10 -9.31 3.67
N GLY A 65 -5.99 -8.22 4.42
CA GLY A 65 -5.98 -6.86 3.89
C GLY A 65 -4.83 -6.62 2.90
N MET A 66 -3.61 -7.00 3.28
CA MET A 66 -2.43 -6.89 2.41
C MET A 66 -2.51 -7.78 1.17
N ARG A 67 -3.19 -8.93 1.26
CA ARG A 67 -3.37 -9.86 0.13
C ARG A 67 -4.43 -9.38 -0.85
N THR A 68 -5.52 -8.80 -0.36
CA THR A 68 -6.69 -8.43 -1.17
C THR A 68 -6.59 -7.02 -1.76
N ARG A 69 -5.86 -6.11 -1.10
CA ARG A 69 -5.76 -4.70 -1.47
C ARG A 69 -4.31 -4.21 -1.39
N PRO A 70 -3.40 -4.78 -2.20
CA PRO A 70 -1.98 -4.46 -2.11
C PRO A 70 -1.73 -3.01 -2.50
N VAL A 71 -0.95 -2.30 -1.69
CA VAL A 71 -0.34 -1.02 -2.08
C VAL A 71 1.09 -1.32 -2.48
N TRP A 72 1.52 -0.86 -3.64
CA TRP A 72 2.88 -1.06 -4.13
C TRP A 72 3.66 0.23 -4.03
N ALA A 73 4.93 0.14 -3.65
CA ALA A 73 5.85 1.27 -3.57
C ALA A 73 7.16 0.94 -4.28
N LEU A 74 7.59 1.83 -5.17
CA LEU A 74 8.89 1.81 -5.81
C LEU A 74 9.70 2.99 -5.30
N GLN A 75 10.86 2.74 -4.69
CA GLN A 75 11.75 3.79 -4.21
C GLN A 75 12.85 4.08 -5.24
N VAL A 76 13.05 5.36 -5.54
CA VAL A 76 13.99 5.87 -6.54
C VAL A 76 14.74 7.05 -5.96
N ARG A 77 16.06 7.09 -6.18
CA ARG A 77 16.94 8.20 -5.74
C ARG A 77 17.06 9.27 -6.82
N GLU A 78 15.93 9.83 -7.23
CA GLU A 78 15.86 10.89 -8.24
C GLU A 78 14.92 12.02 -7.82
N GLU A 79 15.03 13.17 -8.49
CA GLU A 79 14.14 14.30 -8.27
C GLU A 79 12.67 13.95 -8.56
N PRO A 80 11.71 14.45 -7.75
CA PRO A 80 10.31 14.09 -7.87
C PRO A 80 9.68 14.51 -9.21
N THR A 81 10.17 15.60 -9.81
CA THR A 81 9.73 16.09 -11.14
C THR A 81 10.14 15.13 -12.25
N ARG A 82 11.41 14.71 -12.29
CA ARG A 82 11.90 13.72 -13.26
C ARG A 82 11.16 12.39 -13.16
N VAL A 83 10.95 11.92 -11.92
CA VAL A 83 10.16 10.72 -11.66
C VAL A 83 8.71 10.91 -12.13
N ALA A 84 8.12 12.08 -11.93
CA ALA A 84 6.77 12.37 -12.40
C ALA A 84 6.63 12.37 -13.92
N ASP A 85 7.59 12.94 -14.61
CA ASP A 85 7.59 12.96 -16.08
C ASP A 85 7.83 11.56 -16.64
N ALA A 86 8.77 10.80 -16.07
CA ALA A 86 9.02 9.40 -16.42
C ALA A 86 7.80 8.50 -16.17
N VAL A 87 7.11 8.66 -15.03
CA VAL A 87 5.85 7.95 -14.75
C VAL A 87 4.79 8.35 -15.76
N ARG A 88 4.63 9.66 -16.06
CA ARG A 88 3.63 10.16 -17.00
C ARG A 88 3.85 9.60 -18.40
N GLU A 89 5.11 9.54 -18.86
CA GLU A 89 5.45 8.96 -20.16
C GLU A 89 5.17 7.45 -20.18
N ALA A 90 5.55 6.72 -19.13
CA ALA A 90 5.32 5.28 -19.04
C ALA A 90 3.84 4.87 -19.03
N VAL A 91 2.94 5.80 -18.68
CA VAL A 91 1.49 5.56 -18.66
C VAL A 91 0.74 6.36 -19.71
N ARG A 92 1.43 7.07 -20.61
CA ARG A 92 0.86 7.98 -21.61
C ARG A 92 -0.22 7.32 -22.47
N ASP A 93 0.05 6.11 -22.96
CA ASP A 93 -0.88 5.33 -23.79
C ASP A 93 -2.18 4.94 -23.07
N ARG A 94 -2.19 5.06 -21.74
CA ARG A 94 -3.34 4.75 -20.87
C ARG A 94 -4.10 5.98 -20.40
N HIS A 95 -3.83 7.13 -21.02
CA HIS A 95 -4.54 8.40 -20.81
C HIS A 95 -4.65 8.80 -19.32
N PRO A 96 -3.53 9.08 -18.64
CA PRO A 96 -3.54 9.40 -17.23
C PRO A 96 -4.29 10.72 -16.99
N THR A 97 -5.26 10.71 -16.09
CA THR A 97 -5.97 11.92 -15.65
C THR A 97 -5.43 12.38 -14.30
N PRO A 98 -5.28 13.69 -14.06
CA PRO A 98 -4.93 14.20 -12.74
C PRO A 98 -6.07 13.86 -11.75
N ALA A 99 -5.71 13.37 -10.58
CA ALA A 99 -6.66 13.08 -9.51
C ALA A 99 -6.28 13.83 -8.24
N SER A 100 -7.25 14.16 -7.41
CA SER A 100 -7.02 14.70 -6.08
C SER A 100 -6.88 13.59 -5.04
N PRO A 101 -6.26 13.85 -3.87
CA PRO A 101 -6.24 12.90 -2.76
C PRO A 101 -7.64 12.47 -2.30
N VAL A 102 -8.66 13.32 -2.53
CA VAL A 102 -10.06 13.07 -2.16
C VAL A 102 -10.67 12.00 -3.06
N ASP A 103 -10.36 12.02 -4.35
CA ASP A 103 -10.92 11.07 -5.35
C ASP A 103 -10.50 9.62 -5.09
N VAL A 104 -9.39 9.41 -4.38
CA VAL A 104 -8.92 8.07 -4.02
C VAL A 104 -9.82 7.43 -2.93
N GLY A 105 -10.53 8.25 -2.14
CA GLY A 105 -11.45 7.79 -1.09
C GLY A 105 -10.77 7.07 0.08
N ARG A 106 -9.46 7.28 0.28
CA ARG A 106 -8.69 6.72 1.40
C ARG A 106 -7.86 7.82 2.06
N GLY A 107 -8.49 8.53 2.99
CA GLY A 107 -7.98 9.70 3.70
C GLY A 107 -6.60 9.51 4.33
N GLY A 108 -5.55 9.68 3.53
CA GLY A 108 -4.16 9.64 3.99
C GLY A 108 -3.19 8.89 3.09
N LEU A 109 -3.61 7.95 2.23
CA LEU A 109 -2.65 7.10 1.51
C LEU A 109 -1.75 7.91 0.57
N PHE A 110 -2.33 8.89 -0.13
CA PHE A 110 -1.62 9.81 -1.01
C PHE A 110 -1.41 11.19 -0.37
N ARG A 111 -1.48 11.30 0.96
CA ARG A 111 -1.22 12.57 1.65
C ARG A 111 0.24 12.96 1.44
N GLY A 112 0.47 14.17 0.91
CA GLY A 112 1.80 14.64 0.54
C GLY A 112 2.30 14.10 -0.81
N CYS A 113 1.50 13.31 -1.54
CA CYS A 113 1.82 12.96 -2.92
C CYS A 113 1.46 14.11 -3.86
N ASN A 114 2.39 14.49 -4.72
CA ASN A 114 2.17 15.47 -5.77
C ASN A 114 3.16 15.19 -6.93
N PRO A 115 2.70 14.83 -8.14
CA PRO A 115 1.30 14.68 -8.56
C PRO A 115 0.66 13.33 -8.17
N ILE A 116 -0.67 13.25 -8.32
CA ILE A 116 -1.45 12.02 -8.29
C ILE A 116 -2.11 11.82 -9.66
N LEU A 117 -1.96 10.63 -10.22
CA LEU A 117 -2.47 10.23 -11.53
C LEU A 117 -3.47 9.10 -11.36
N ARG A 118 -4.57 9.17 -12.11
CA ARG A 118 -5.54 8.09 -12.27
C ARG A 118 -5.39 7.49 -13.66
N VAL A 119 -5.30 6.17 -13.72
CA VAL A 119 -5.31 5.37 -14.95
C VAL A 119 -6.58 4.54 -14.92
N GLU A 120 -7.32 4.48 -16.02
CA GLU A 120 -8.60 3.74 -16.08
C GLU A 120 -8.42 2.27 -16.46
N GLU A 121 -7.40 1.96 -17.26
CA GLU A 121 -7.11 0.62 -17.75
C GLU A 121 -5.64 0.21 -17.50
N PRO A 122 -5.34 -0.52 -16.40
CA PRO A 122 -6.26 -0.90 -15.32
C PRO A 122 -6.56 0.25 -14.36
N LEU A 123 -7.76 0.25 -13.76
CA LEU A 123 -8.15 1.25 -12.77
C LEU A 123 -7.15 1.26 -11.61
N CYS A 124 -6.29 2.27 -11.58
CA CYS A 124 -5.19 2.41 -10.64
C CYS A 124 -4.97 3.89 -10.32
N PHE A 125 -4.53 4.14 -9.08
CA PHE A 125 -4.02 5.45 -8.67
C PHE A 125 -2.52 5.36 -8.50
N ILE A 126 -1.80 6.34 -9.05
CA ILE A 126 -0.36 6.47 -8.93
C ILE A 126 -0.09 7.80 -8.23
N GLY A 127 0.80 7.82 -7.24
CA GLY A 127 1.16 9.04 -6.56
C GLY A 127 2.65 9.09 -6.27
N ILE A 128 3.19 10.30 -6.31
CA ILE A 128 4.62 10.52 -6.19
C ILE A 128 4.89 11.28 -4.91
N PHE A 129 5.68 10.66 -4.04
CA PHE A 129 5.97 11.18 -2.72
C PHE A 129 7.47 11.40 -2.56
N ARG A 130 7.87 12.63 -2.22
CA ARG A 130 9.23 12.92 -1.79
C ARG A 130 9.30 12.74 -0.27
N SER A 131 10.13 11.79 0.17
CA SER A 131 10.38 11.59 1.59
C SER A 131 11.17 12.78 2.16
N PRO A 132 10.69 13.40 3.25
CA PRO A 132 11.39 14.52 3.88
C PRO A 132 12.62 14.06 4.68
N VAL A 133 12.76 12.76 4.94
CA VAL A 133 13.80 12.21 5.85
C VAL A 133 15.06 11.81 5.09
N ASP A 134 14.91 11.14 3.96
CA ASP A 134 16.04 10.53 3.22
C ASP A 134 16.15 11.06 1.79
N ALA A 135 15.39 12.10 1.45
CA ALA A 135 15.35 12.69 0.11
C ALA A 135 15.12 11.65 -1.01
N SER A 136 14.47 10.52 -0.70
CA SER A 136 14.09 9.52 -1.69
C SER A 136 12.73 9.89 -2.30
N THR A 137 12.54 9.54 -3.57
CA THR A 137 11.23 9.65 -4.24
C THR A 137 10.59 8.29 -4.29
N THR A 138 9.36 8.18 -3.80
CA THR A 138 8.57 6.95 -3.80
C THR A 138 7.41 7.09 -4.78
N VAL A 139 7.32 6.15 -5.72
CA VAL A 139 6.13 5.97 -6.57
C VAL A 139 5.21 4.97 -5.86
N LEU A 140 4.05 5.45 -5.43
CA LEU A 140 2.98 4.65 -4.84
C LEU A 140 1.99 4.25 -5.93
N LEU A 141 1.68 2.96 -6.02
CA LEU A 141 0.66 2.42 -6.92
C LEU A 141 -0.41 1.72 -6.08
N PHE A 142 -1.65 2.17 -6.25
CA PHE A 142 -2.82 1.63 -5.61
C PHE A 142 -3.81 1.08 -6.67
N PRO A 143 -3.81 -0.24 -6.90
CA PRO A 143 -4.71 -0.88 -7.86
C PRO A 143 -6.14 -0.97 -7.29
N ARG A 144 -7.11 -0.52 -8.08
CA ARG A 144 -8.55 -0.80 -7.89
C ARG A 144 -9.03 -1.94 -8.79
N SER A 145 -8.34 -2.18 -9.91
CA SER A 145 -8.59 -3.32 -10.78
C SER A 145 -8.25 -4.65 -10.10
N LYS A 146 -9.06 -5.67 -10.38
CA LYS A 146 -8.79 -7.07 -9.99
C LYS A 146 -7.90 -7.80 -10.99
N ASN A 147 -7.66 -7.24 -12.18
CA ASN A 147 -6.86 -7.85 -13.23
C ASN A 147 -5.36 -7.74 -12.89
N ARG A 148 -4.81 -8.79 -12.28
CA ARG A 148 -3.41 -8.84 -11.83
C ARG A 148 -2.42 -8.64 -12.97
N GLU A 149 -2.66 -9.28 -14.11
CA GLU A 149 -1.76 -9.22 -15.25
C GLU A 149 -1.61 -7.79 -15.78
N SER A 150 -2.72 -7.07 -15.91
CA SER A 150 -2.70 -5.67 -16.32
C SER A 150 -1.97 -4.76 -15.33
N VAL A 151 -2.13 -5.02 -14.02
CA VAL A 151 -1.42 -4.29 -12.95
C VAL A 151 0.07 -4.59 -13.01
N ASP A 152 0.45 -5.83 -13.29
CA ASP A 152 1.85 -6.25 -13.36
C ASP A 152 2.54 -5.67 -14.59
N ARG A 153 1.87 -5.62 -15.74
CA ARG A 153 2.36 -4.90 -16.93
C ARG A 153 2.52 -3.41 -16.66
N LEU A 154 1.60 -2.78 -15.92
CA LEU A 154 1.72 -1.37 -15.53
C LEU A 154 2.92 -1.15 -14.59
N ARG A 155 3.13 -2.04 -13.60
CA ARG A 155 4.30 -2.00 -12.70
C ARG A 155 5.62 -2.13 -13.46
N ALA A 156 5.66 -3.02 -14.46
CA ALA A 156 6.82 -3.20 -15.31
C ALA A 156 7.09 -1.96 -16.19
N ALA A 157 6.05 -1.38 -16.80
CA ALA A 157 6.17 -0.17 -17.62
C ALA A 157 6.69 1.03 -16.82
N ILE A 158 6.11 1.31 -15.65
CA ILE A 158 6.58 2.39 -14.77
C ILE A 158 8.04 2.15 -14.36
N ARG A 159 8.38 0.91 -14.02
CA ARG A 159 9.75 0.59 -13.65
C ARG A 159 10.73 0.80 -14.81
N ALA A 160 10.37 0.45 -16.03
CA ALA A 160 11.23 0.65 -17.19
C ALA A 160 11.47 2.15 -17.46
N GLY A 161 10.48 3.00 -17.21
CA GLY A 161 10.60 4.45 -17.37
C GLY A 161 11.37 5.16 -16.25
N VAL A 162 11.27 4.68 -15.00
CA VAL A 162 11.82 5.36 -13.80
C VAL A 162 13.06 4.63 -13.23
N GLY A 163 13.33 3.41 -13.67
CA GLY A 163 14.48 2.64 -13.22
C GLY A 163 15.80 3.30 -13.65
N PRO A 164 16.91 3.04 -12.94
CA PRO A 164 18.19 3.63 -13.30
C PRO A 164 18.51 3.29 -14.76
N SER A 165 18.66 4.33 -15.58
CA SER A 165 19.38 4.22 -16.85
C SER A 165 20.72 3.55 -16.53
N ARG A 166 21.00 2.42 -17.18
CA ARG A 166 22.33 1.84 -17.14
C ARG A 166 23.36 2.84 -17.64
#